data_AF-A0A9X4LLP4-F1
#
_entry.id   AF-A0A9X4LLP4-F1
#
_cell.length_a   1.000
_cell.length_b   1.000
_cell.length_c   1.000
_cell.angle_alpha   90.00
_cell.angle_beta   90.00
_cell.angle_gamma   90.00
#
_symmetry.space_group_name_H-M   'P 1'
#
loop_
_entity.id
_entity.type
_entity.pdbx_description
1 polymer ?
#
loop_
_entity_poly.entity_id
_entity_poly.type
_entity_poly.pdbx_seq_one_letter_code
_entity_poly.pdbx_strand_id
1 'polypeptide(L)'
;MLTTHQSASAIVILDELDKAHDHQRDGVGIQSYLLGLVEPETATRHHDVFLKTGCDFSGVLWLATANRLSDIAPALRTRFRVLMLQQPSPDHLEVIARNAIADVADRWGVERQVLPDLGDLDLPLDRLGSARQVRLATEGAITRWARELQRH
;
A
#
# COMPACT_ATOMS: atom_id res chain seq x y z
N MET A 1 23.18 -9.33 -5.02
CA MET A 1 23.31 -8.53 -3.78
C MET A 1 22.81 -9.26 -2.52
N LEU A 2 22.62 -10.59 -2.54
CA LEU A 2 22.22 -11.39 -1.36
C LEU A 2 23.23 -12.49 -0.97
N THR A 3 24.40 -12.54 -1.61
CA THR A 3 25.27 -13.73 -1.51
C THR A 3 26.63 -13.52 -0.85
N THR A 4 26.98 -12.36 -0.31
CA THR A 4 28.34 -12.18 0.25
C THR A 4 28.53 -11.34 1.51
N HIS A 5 27.50 -10.74 2.12
CA HIS A 5 27.69 -10.00 3.38
C HIS A 5 26.59 -10.24 4.42
N GLN A 6 27.02 -10.62 5.62
CA GLN A 6 26.27 -11.00 6.83
C GLN A 6 25.44 -9.88 7.49
N SER A 7 24.87 -8.92 6.75
CA SER A 7 24.03 -7.86 7.35
C SER A 7 23.13 -7.14 6.33
N ALA A 8 22.34 -7.86 5.54
CA ALA A 8 21.29 -7.24 4.73
C ALA A 8 19.95 -7.91 5.04
N SER A 9 19.24 -7.39 6.05
CA SER A 9 17.82 -7.68 6.20
C SER A 9 17.07 -6.96 5.09
N ALA A 10 16.45 -7.72 4.19
CA ALA A 10 15.60 -7.17 3.15
C ALA A 10 14.20 -6.90 3.71
N ILE A 11 13.57 -5.81 3.29
CA ILE A 11 12.15 -5.59 3.52
C ILE A 11 11.43 -5.94 2.22
N VAL A 12 10.48 -6.87 2.30
CA VAL A 12 9.63 -7.26 1.17
C VAL A 12 8.20 -6.86 1.47
N ILE A 13 7.61 -6.10 0.54
CA ILE A 13 6.21 -5.66 0.61
C ILE A 13 5.39 -6.48 -0.38
N LEU A 14 4.41 -7.20 0.14
CA LEU A 14 3.42 -7.96 -0.62
C LEU A 14 2.13 -7.14 -0.70
N ASP A 15 1.85 -6.55 -1.85
CA ASP A 15 0.62 -5.79 -2.04
C ASP A 15 -0.54 -6.72 -2.47
N GLU A 16 -1.74 -6.46 -1.94
CA GLU A 16 -2.98 -7.17 -2.27
C GLU A 16 -2.88 -8.70 -2.10
N LEU A 17 -2.32 -9.15 -0.97
CA LEU A 17 -2.12 -10.59 -0.68
C LEU A 17 -3.43 -11.40 -0.72
N ASP A 18 -4.56 -10.78 -0.39
CA ASP A 18 -5.89 -11.37 -0.51
C ASP A 18 -6.29 -11.73 -1.94
N LYS A 19 -5.68 -11.09 -2.95
CA LYS A 19 -5.88 -11.39 -4.37
C LYS A 19 -4.90 -12.42 -4.93
N ALA A 20 -3.97 -12.90 -4.12
CA ALA A 20 -3.04 -13.98 -4.49
C ALA A 20 -3.76 -15.34 -4.51
N HIS A 21 -4.79 -15.46 -5.35
CA HIS A 21 -5.59 -16.66 -5.47
C HIS A 21 -4.76 -17.84 -6.01
N ASP A 22 -5.23 -19.04 -5.68
CA ASP A 22 -4.66 -20.30 -6.12
C ASP A 22 -4.95 -20.55 -7.60
N HIS A 23 -4.38 -19.73 -8.48
CA HIS A 23 -4.22 -20.10 -9.88
C HIS A 23 -3.09 -21.12 -9.92
N GLN A 24 -3.45 -22.40 -9.83
CA GLN A 24 -2.52 -23.52 -9.90
C GLN A 24 -1.72 -23.46 -11.21
N ARG A 25 -0.52 -22.88 -11.15
CA ARG A 25 0.58 -23.30 -12.00
C ARG A 25 1.33 -24.35 -11.21
N ASP A 26 1.42 -25.56 -11.77
CA ASP A 26 2.21 -26.67 -11.23
C ASP A 26 1.75 -27.23 -9.86
N GLY A 27 0.47 -27.03 -9.50
CA GLY A 27 -0.18 -27.68 -8.35
C GLY A 27 0.11 -27.05 -6.98
N VAL A 28 0.82 -25.92 -6.91
CA VAL A 28 1.06 -25.18 -5.66
C VAL A 28 0.49 -23.77 -5.79
N GLY A 29 -0.44 -23.41 -4.91
CA GLY A 29 -0.99 -22.06 -4.86
C GLY A 29 0.01 -21.01 -4.39
N ILE A 30 -0.14 -19.78 -4.87
CA ILE A 30 0.76 -18.66 -4.58
C ILE A 30 0.90 -18.46 -3.06
N GLN A 31 -0.22 -18.45 -2.32
CA GLN A 31 -0.19 -18.31 -0.85
C GLN A 31 0.51 -19.49 -0.15
N SER A 32 0.40 -20.71 -0.69
CA SER A 32 1.10 -21.89 -0.16
C SER A 32 2.60 -21.80 -0.41
N TYR A 33 3.01 -21.28 -1.56
CA TYR A 33 4.43 -21.02 -1.84
C TYR A 33 4.99 -19.93 -0.91
N LEU A 34 4.24 -18.83 -0.72
CA LEU A 34 4.59 -17.75 0.21
C LEU A 34 4.73 -18.26 1.65
N LEU A 35 3.92 -19.22 2.07
CA LEU A 35 4.01 -19.80 3.42
C LEU A 35 5.40 -20.39 3.69
N GLY A 36 5.99 -21.07 2.70
CA GLY A 36 7.36 -21.62 2.82
C GLY A 36 8.45 -20.55 3.00
N LEU A 37 8.21 -19.34 2.50
CA LEU A 37 9.14 -18.21 2.60
C LEU A 37 9.02 -17.46 3.93
N VAL A 38 7.83 -17.37 4.51
CA VAL A 38 7.58 -16.60 5.75
C VAL A 38 7.67 -17.43 7.01
N GLU A 39 7.52 -18.75 6.92
CA GLU A 39 7.62 -19.67 8.04
C GLU A 39 9.08 -19.81 8.50
N PRO A 40 9.44 -19.48 9.75
CA PRO A 40 10.83 -19.51 10.21
C PRO A 40 11.54 -20.86 10.01
N GLU A 41 10.81 -21.97 10.16
CA GLU A 41 11.36 -23.32 10.02
C GLU A 41 11.78 -23.63 8.57
N THR A 42 11.01 -23.18 7.59
CA THR A 42 11.28 -23.45 6.17
C THR A 42 12.07 -22.34 5.49
N ALA A 43 11.98 -21.09 5.98
CA ALA A 43 12.62 -19.92 5.39
C ALA A 43 14.15 -20.04 5.31
N THR A 44 14.80 -20.70 6.28
CA THR A 44 16.27 -20.84 6.31
C THR A 44 16.84 -21.76 5.22
N ARG A 45 16.00 -22.62 4.63
CA ARG A 45 16.39 -23.64 3.65
C ARG A 45 15.36 -23.80 2.54
N HIS A 46 14.67 -22.72 2.19
CA HIS A 46 13.63 -22.76 1.17
C HIS A 46 14.25 -23.15 -0.18
N HIS A 47 13.67 -24.14 -0.86
CA HIS A 47 14.19 -24.59 -2.16
C HIS A 47 13.56 -23.76 -3.28
N ASP A 48 14.39 -22.95 -3.94
CA ASP A 48 13.94 -22.18 -5.09
C ASP A 48 13.91 -23.08 -6.34
N VAL A 49 12.75 -23.16 -6.99
CA VAL A 49 12.50 -24.05 -8.15
C VAL A 49 13.33 -23.63 -9.36
N PHE A 50 13.58 -22.32 -9.53
CA PHE A 50 14.31 -21.79 -10.67
C PHE A 50 15.82 -21.93 -10.47
N LEU A 51 16.32 -21.57 -9.28
CA LEU A 51 17.74 -21.62 -8.94
C LEU A 51 18.20 -23.05 -8.56
N LYS A 52 17.26 -23.96 -8.27
CA LYS A 52 17.52 -25.36 -7.86
C LYS A 52 18.49 -25.47 -6.68
N THR A 53 18.45 -24.49 -5.78
CA THR A 53 19.29 -24.42 -4.58
C THR A 53 18.47 -23.95 -3.38
N GLY A 54 18.96 -24.26 -2.18
CA GLY A 54 18.42 -23.68 -0.95
C GLY A 54 18.76 -22.19 -0.85
N CYS A 55 17.79 -21.41 -0.41
CA CYS A 55 17.91 -19.99 -0.11
C CYS A 55 17.47 -19.74 1.34
N ASP A 56 18.12 -18.77 1.99
CA ASP A 56 17.79 -18.34 3.35
C ASP A 56 17.03 -17.01 3.31
N PHE A 57 15.76 -17.05 3.70
CA PHE A 57 14.86 -15.90 3.82
C PHE A 57 14.58 -15.51 5.28
N SER A 58 15.24 -16.13 6.26
CA SER A 58 14.99 -15.89 7.68
C SER A 58 15.28 -14.45 8.13
N GLY A 59 16.16 -13.75 7.40
CA GLY A 59 16.49 -12.34 7.63
C GLY A 59 15.53 -11.33 6.98
N VAL A 60 14.48 -11.77 6.29
CA VAL A 60 13.55 -10.90 5.56
C VAL A 60 12.42 -10.41 6.47
N LEU A 61 12.18 -9.10 6.48
CA LEU A 61 10.98 -8.51 7.06
C LEU A 61 9.87 -8.47 6.02
N TRP A 62 8.78 -9.17 6.31
CA TRP A 62 7.61 -9.24 5.43
C TRP A 62 6.54 -8.24 5.88
N LEU A 63 6.14 -7.37 4.95
CA LEU A 63 4.98 -6.49 5.08
C LEU A 63 3.96 -6.91 4.04
N ALA A 64 2.68 -7.00 4.42
CA ALA A 64 1.62 -7.36 3.48
C ALA A 64 0.43 -6.42 3.62
N THR A 65 -0.22 -6.11 2.50
CA THR A 65 -1.51 -5.41 2.46
C THR A 65 -2.60 -6.40 2.04
N ALA A 66 -3.80 -6.21 2.56
CA ALA A 66 -4.97 -6.99 2.18
C ALA A 66 -6.24 -6.20 2.48
N ASN A 67 -7.23 -6.28 1.60
CA ASN A 67 -8.55 -5.69 1.85
C ASN A 67 -9.45 -6.66 2.62
N ARG A 68 -9.28 -7.96 2.39
CA ARG A 68 -10.11 -9.01 3.00
C ARG A 68 -9.26 -10.09 3.66
N LEU A 69 -9.21 -10.08 4.98
CA LEU A 69 -8.50 -11.11 5.76
C LEU A 69 -9.14 -12.51 5.60
N SER A 70 -10.41 -12.60 5.20
CA SER A 70 -11.07 -13.88 4.91
C SER A 70 -10.46 -14.63 3.73
N ASP A 71 -9.85 -13.89 2.80
CA ASP A 71 -9.40 -14.40 1.51
C ASP A 71 -7.91 -14.82 1.56
N ILE A 72 -7.28 -14.67 2.73
CA ILE A 72 -5.92 -15.16 3.02
C ILE A 72 -6.02 -16.51 3.76
N ALA A 73 -5.24 -17.48 3.32
CA ALA A 73 -5.18 -18.82 3.87
C ALA A 73 -4.92 -18.79 5.40
N PRO A 74 -5.66 -19.57 6.21
CA PRO A 74 -5.50 -19.61 7.66
C PRO A 74 -4.05 -19.76 8.13
N ALA A 75 -3.30 -20.68 7.51
CA ALA A 75 -1.90 -20.94 7.85
C ALA A 75 -0.97 -19.76 7.58
N LEU A 76 -1.24 -18.95 6.56
CA LEU A 76 -0.46 -17.76 6.25
C LEU A 76 -0.81 -16.62 7.21
N ARG A 77 -2.09 -16.47 7.57
CA ARG A 77 -2.56 -15.42 8.52
C ARG A 77 -1.90 -15.52 9.88
N THR A 78 -1.63 -16.72 10.39
CA THR A 78 -0.98 -16.90 11.70
C THR A 78 0.47 -16.43 11.72
N ARG A 79 1.08 -16.20 10.55
CA ARG A 79 2.47 -15.72 10.40
C ARG A 79 2.58 -14.20 10.28
N PHE A 80 1.46 -13.50 10.13
CA PHE A 80 1.43 -12.04 10.10
C PHE A 80 0.80 -11.46 11.37
N ARG A 81 1.36 -10.35 11.85
CA ARG A 81 0.65 -9.49 12.81
C ARG A 81 -0.34 -8.63 12.03
N VAL A 82 -1.64 -8.82 12.29
CA VAL A 82 -2.68 -8.04 11.61
C VAL A 82 -2.82 -6.66 12.25
N LEU A 83 -2.71 -5.62 11.42
CA LEU A 83 -3.04 -4.23 11.77
C LEU A 83 -4.25 -3.80 10.94
N MET A 84 -5.39 -3.58 11.61
CA MET A 84 -6.63 -3.20 10.95
C MET A 84 -6.67 -1.68 10.74
N LEU A 85 -6.59 -1.24 9.49
CA LEU A 85 -6.76 0.17 9.12
C LEU A 85 -8.23 0.43 8.78
N GLN A 86 -8.87 1.30 9.55
CA GLN A 86 -10.26 1.70 9.30
C GLN A 86 -10.34 2.82 8.26
N GLN A 87 -11.49 2.94 7.62
CA GLN A 87 -11.78 4.12 6.81
C GLN A 87 -11.77 5.39 7.68
N PRO A 88 -11.42 6.56 7.11
CA PRO A 88 -11.42 7.80 7.85
C PRO A 88 -12.82 8.15 8.38
N SER A 89 -12.91 8.63 9.61
CA SER A 89 -14.11 9.28 10.12
C SER A 89 -14.28 10.66 9.48
N PRO A 90 -15.49 11.26 9.57
CA PRO A 90 -15.74 12.61 9.08
C PRO A 90 -14.71 13.65 9.57
N ASP A 91 -14.30 13.57 10.83
CA ASP A 91 -13.33 14.49 11.44
C ASP A 91 -11.92 14.42 10.80
N HIS A 92 -11.60 13.31 10.13
CA HIS A 92 -10.32 13.15 9.43
C HIS A 92 -10.34 13.72 8.00
N LEU A 93 -11.52 13.94 7.40
CA LEU A 93 -11.63 14.26 5.98
C LEU A 93 -11.00 15.61 5.64
N GLU A 94 -11.21 16.63 6.49
CA GLU A 94 -10.58 17.94 6.30
C GLU A 94 -9.06 17.86 6.36
N VAL A 95 -8.51 17.09 7.30
CA VAL A 95 -7.06 16.92 7.45
C VAL A 95 -6.48 16.24 6.20
N ILE A 96 -7.15 15.20 5.69
CA ILE A 96 -6.74 14.52 4.46
C ILE A 96 -6.78 15.48 3.26
N ALA A 97 -7.83 16.30 3.14
CA ALA A 97 -7.93 17.29 2.07
C ALA A 97 -6.82 18.35 2.18
N ARG A 98 -6.55 18.90 3.37
CA ARG A 98 -5.45 19.86 3.59
C ARG A 98 -4.09 19.27 3.20
N ASN A 99 -3.82 18.03 3.59
CA ASN A 99 -2.60 17.32 3.21
C ASN A 99 -2.55 17.09 1.71
N ALA A 100 -3.67 16.77 1.06
CA ALA A 100 -3.71 16.64 -0.40
C ALA A 100 -3.41 17.96 -1.12
N ILE A 101 -3.84 19.11 -0.59
CA ILE A 101 -3.46 20.42 -1.15
C ILE A 101 -1.94 20.65 -1.01
N ALA A 102 -1.37 20.32 0.15
CA ALA A 102 0.08 20.42 0.36
C ALA A 102 0.87 19.50 -0.59
N ASP A 103 0.45 18.24 -0.74
CA ASP A 103 1.05 17.30 -1.70
C ASP A 103 1.02 17.84 -3.14
N VAL A 104 -0.07 18.52 -3.53
CA VAL A 104 -0.18 19.13 -4.87
C VAL A 104 0.78 20.30 -5.01
N ALA A 105 0.91 21.15 -3.99
CA ALA A 105 1.86 22.26 -3.99
C ALA A 105 3.29 21.75 -4.20
N ASP A 106 3.68 20.72 -3.44
CA ASP A 106 4.99 20.08 -3.54
C ASP A 106 5.22 19.46 -4.93
N ARG A 107 4.22 18.75 -5.47
CA ARG A 107 4.29 18.14 -6.81
C ARG A 107 4.37 19.16 -7.93
N TRP A 108 3.72 20.31 -7.78
CA TRP A 108 3.75 21.38 -8.78
C TRP A 108 4.94 22.32 -8.59
N GLY A 109 5.69 22.17 -7.50
CA GLY A 109 6.85 23.03 -7.18
C GLY A 109 6.45 24.46 -6.86
N VAL A 110 5.27 24.67 -6.28
CA VAL A 110 4.76 26.00 -5.91
C VAL A 110 4.62 26.12 -4.39
N GLU A 111 4.69 27.33 -3.87
CA GLU A 111 4.42 27.57 -2.45
C GLU A 111 2.95 27.26 -2.15
N ARG A 112 2.68 26.67 -0.97
CA ARG A 112 1.32 26.30 -0.54
C ARG A 112 0.35 27.49 -0.60
N GLN A 113 0.82 28.70 -0.34
CA GLN A 113 0.01 29.92 -0.36
C GLN A 113 -0.50 30.31 -1.75
N VAL A 114 0.12 29.79 -2.82
CA VAL A 114 -0.32 30.01 -4.20
C VAL A 114 -1.58 29.21 -4.50
N LEU A 115 -1.78 28.07 -3.83
CA LEU A 115 -2.97 27.22 -3.99
C LEU A 115 -4.12 27.70 -3.10
N PRO A 116 -5.38 27.45 -3.51
CA PRO A 116 -6.55 27.83 -2.75
C PRO A 116 -6.57 27.12 -1.39
N ASP A 117 -7.18 27.77 -0.40
CA ASP A 117 -7.43 27.12 0.88
C ASP A 117 -8.62 26.16 0.78
N LEU A 118 -8.73 25.27 1.75
CA LEU A 118 -9.79 24.25 1.76
C LEU A 118 -11.19 24.88 1.66
N GLY A 119 -11.40 26.04 2.29
CA GLY A 119 -12.67 26.76 2.26
C GLY A 119 -13.02 27.38 0.90
N ASP A 120 -12.03 27.55 0.02
CA ASP A 120 -12.23 28.08 -1.33
C ASP A 120 -12.54 26.98 -2.35
N LEU A 121 -12.40 25.70 -1.95
CA LEU A 121 -12.65 24.55 -2.80
C LEU A 121 -14.04 23.98 -2.52
N ASP A 122 -14.84 23.87 -3.59
CA ASP A 122 -16.11 23.13 -3.53
C ASP A 122 -15.84 21.62 -3.49
N LEU A 123 -15.83 21.06 -2.27
CA LEU A 123 -15.58 19.65 -1.99
C LEU A 123 -16.80 19.01 -1.30
N PRO A 124 -17.38 17.94 -1.86
CA PRO A 124 -18.49 17.22 -1.25
C PRO A 124 -17.99 16.25 -0.16
N LEU A 125 -17.31 16.76 0.88
CA LEU A 125 -16.68 15.95 1.93
C LEU A 125 -17.67 14.98 2.60
N ASP A 126 -18.93 15.39 2.75
CA ASP A 126 -20.04 14.59 3.28
C ASP A 126 -20.32 13.30 2.49
N ARG A 127 -19.90 13.25 1.22
CA ARG A 127 -20.11 12.09 0.33
C ARG A 127 -18.89 11.20 0.16
N LEU A 128 -17.77 11.53 0.80
CA LEU A 128 -16.50 10.82 0.61
C LEU A 128 -16.25 9.85 1.76
N GLY A 129 -16.10 8.57 1.43
CA GLY A 129 -15.96 7.50 2.43
C GLY A 129 -14.54 6.94 2.56
N SER A 130 -13.57 7.45 1.80
CA SER A 130 -12.19 6.95 1.82
C SER A 130 -11.18 8.06 1.57
N ALA A 131 -9.97 7.89 2.13
CA ALA A 131 -8.88 8.84 1.93
C ALA A 131 -8.54 9.04 0.44
N ARG A 132 -8.63 7.98 -0.37
CA ARG A 132 -8.44 8.04 -1.82
C ARG A 132 -9.47 8.95 -2.49
N GLN A 133 -10.74 8.83 -2.14
CA GLN A 133 -11.80 9.68 -2.68
C GLN A 133 -11.60 11.15 -2.30
N VAL A 134 -11.24 11.44 -1.05
CA VAL A 134 -10.91 12.80 -0.59
C VAL A 134 -9.76 13.40 -1.40
N ARG A 135 -8.67 12.64 -1.55
CA ARG A 135 -7.50 13.11 -2.31
C ARG A 135 -7.84 13.39 -3.77
N LEU A 136 -8.52 12.46 -4.45
CA LEU A 136 -8.93 12.64 -5.84
C LEU A 136 -9.90 13.83 -6.03
N ALA A 137 -10.87 13.99 -5.12
CA ALA A 137 -11.80 15.12 -5.16
C ALA A 137 -11.06 16.45 -4.99
N THR A 138 -10.12 16.50 -4.05
CA THR A 138 -9.28 17.67 -3.75
C THR A 138 -8.39 18.05 -4.94
N GLU A 139 -7.63 17.09 -5.48
CA GLU A 139 -6.79 17.31 -6.66
C GLU A 139 -7.61 17.76 -7.88
N GLY A 140 -8.78 17.15 -8.06
CA GLY A 140 -9.73 17.53 -9.11
C GLY A 140 -10.25 18.96 -8.94
N ALA A 141 -10.54 19.40 -7.72
CA ALA A 141 -11.00 20.75 -7.43
C ALA A 141 -9.90 21.80 -7.69
N ILE A 142 -8.67 21.55 -7.23
CA ILE A 142 -7.52 22.42 -7.49
C ILE A 142 -7.28 22.55 -9.00
N THR A 143 -7.38 21.44 -9.75
CA THR A 143 -7.22 21.46 -11.20
C THR A 143 -8.30 22.30 -11.90
N ARG A 144 -9.56 22.25 -11.42
CA ARG A 144 -10.63 23.10 -11.96
C ARG A 144 -10.38 24.58 -11.67
N TRP A 145 -10.05 24.90 -10.43
CA TRP A 145 -9.68 26.26 -9.99
C TRP A 145 -8.53 26.83 -10.83
N ALA A 146 -7.47 26.05 -11.07
CA ALA A 146 -6.32 26.50 -11.86
C ALA A 146 -6.70 26.82 -13.33
N ARG A 147 -7.63 26.06 -13.92
CA ARG A 147 -8.13 26.33 -15.28
C ARG A 147 -9.00 27.58 -15.35
N GLU A 148 -9.68 27.94 -14.27
CA GLU A 148 -10.47 29.18 -14.20
C GLU A 148 -9.59 30.41 -14.17
N LEU A 149 -8.46 30.36 -13.44
CA LEU A 149 -7.46 31.44 -13.44
C LEU A 149 -6.86 31.71 -14.82
N GLN A 150 -6.63 30.68 -15.65
CA GLN A 150 -6.06 30.86 -16.99
C GLN A 150 -7.04 31.46 -18.01
N ARG A 151 -8.34 31.53 -17.69
CA ARG A 151 -9.36 32.09 -18.57
C ARG A 151 -9.55 33.60 -18.39
N HIS A 152 -8.83 34.20 -17.44
CA HIS A 152 -8.80 35.63 -17.15
C HIS A 152 -7.39 36.19 -17.38
#